data_AF-A0A965BZU7-F1
#
_entry.id   AF-A0A965BZU7-F1
#
_cell.length_a   1.000
_cell.length_b   1.000
_cell.length_c   1.000
_cell.angle_alpha   90.00
_cell.angle_beta   90.00
_cell.angle_gamma   90.00
#
_symmetry.space_group_name_H-M   'P 1'
#
loop_
_entity.id
_entity.type
_entity.pdbx_description
1 polymer ?
#
loop_
_entity_poly.entity_id
_entity_poly.type
_entity_poly.pdbx_seq_one_letter_code
_entity_poly.pdbx_strand_id
1 'polypeptide(L)'
;LASAAWDGSVRLWNLADGSVKILEGHRGQVNAVAFRADGALISAGFDGTIRLWAADGSNQIIAEFGLPLNALLAFPDGGLAAGGVDGMLRLIAPNGAMREVETGARPIVALSLDASGARLAVASLGGDVTIWSLADARLLHRLEGPGLPVWSLAFGPDGRLLWTGGADRQVRRWDALSGRAIGPIAAPAAENLPSGLDAHGAQVFRACSACHALSPDAGPMAGPHLHGVFGRRMGSLPGYAYSERLARGDIIWDAATIGDLFTRGPDVVTPGTKMPVQRVDNAEDLAALLRFLEQATR
;
A
#
# COMPACT_ATOMS: atom_id res chain seq x y z
N LEU A 1 4.44 20.86 -0.54
CA LEU A 1 4.33 19.40 -0.26
C LEU A 1 2.89 18.96 -0.52
N ALA A 2 2.67 17.75 -1.05
CA ALA A 2 1.33 17.20 -1.20
C ALA A 2 1.22 15.85 -0.46
N SER A 3 0.03 15.52 0.06
CA SER A 3 -0.26 14.23 0.69
C SER A 3 -1.61 13.70 0.24
N ALA A 4 -1.69 12.39 0.03
CA ALA A 4 -2.93 11.65 -0.15
C ALA A 4 -3.49 11.21 1.21
N ALA A 5 -4.82 11.10 1.33
CA ALA A 5 -5.45 10.64 2.55
C ALA A 5 -6.61 9.67 2.30
N TRP A 6 -6.78 8.75 3.23
CA TRP A 6 -7.85 7.74 3.21
C TRP A 6 -9.23 8.30 3.55
N ASP A 7 -9.34 9.60 3.88
CA ASP A 7 -10.64 10.30 3.95
C ASP A 7 -11.13 10.77 2.56
N GLY A 8 -10.39 10.49 1.49
CA GLY A 8 -10.70 10.91 0.13
C GLY A 8 -10.19 12.30 -0.24
N SER A 9 -9.48 12.96 0.68
CA SER A 9 -8.85 14.26 0.42
C SER A 9 -7.43 14.13 -0.12
N VAL A 10 -7.04 15.13 -0.90
CA VAL A 10 -5.63 15.49 -1.13
C VAL A 10 -5.34 16.75 -0.33
N ARG A 11 -4.16 16.86 0.27
CA ARG A 11 -3.77 18.08 1.00
C ARG A 11 -2.52 18.66 0.39
N LEU A 12 -2.57 19.95 0.07
CA LEU A 12 -1.47 20.71 -0.49
C LEU A 12 -0.98 21.73 0.54
N TRP A 13 0.29 21.62 0.90
CA TRP A 13 0.97 22.47 1.87
C TRP A 13 1.91 23.43 1.19
N ASN A 14 1.77 24.71 1.49
CA ASN A 14 2.79 25.72 1.21
C ASN A 14 3.90 25.59 2.25
N LEU A 15 5.14 25.38 1.79
CA LEU A 15 6.29 25.20 2.69
C LEU A 15 6.84 26.51 3.25
N ALA A 16 6.50 27.65 2.64
CA ALA A 16 6.98 28.96 3.10
C ALA A 16 6.22 29.46 4.33
N ASP A 17 4.91 29.26 4.38
CA ASP A 17 4.03 29.77 5.44
C ASP A 17 3.29 28.67 6.23
N GLY A 18 3.40 27.40 5.81
CA GLY A 18 2.73 26.27 6.46
C GLY A 18 1.23 26.18 6.20
N SER A 19 0.67 27.04 5.34
CA SER A 19 -0.75 26.98 4.99
C SER A 19 -1.10 25.69 4.26
N VAL A 20 -2.31 25.18 4.53
CA VAL A 20 -2.82 23.94 3.95
C VAL A 20 -4.12 24.19 3.18
N LYS A 21 -4.20 23.60 1.99
CA LYS A 21 -5.41 23.50 1.21
C LYS A 21 -5.88 22.06 1.17
N ILE A 22 -7.13 21.83 1.57
CA ILE A 22 -7.80 20.52 1.47
C ILE A 22 -8.53 20.48 0.13
N LEU A 23 -8.24 19.46 -0.66
CA LEU A 23 -8.74 19.25 -2.00
C LEU A 23 -9.67 18.03 -1.98
N GLU A 24 -10.95 18.27 -2.22
CA GLU A 24 -12.00 17.27 -2.18
C GLU A 24 -12.46 16.92 -3.60
N GLY A 25 -12.75 15.64 -3.86
CA GLY A 25 -13.24 15.20 -5.16
C GLY A 25 -13.26 13.70 -5.37
N HIS A 26 -12.32 12.95 -4.80
CA HIS A 26 -12.33 11.49 -4.87
C HIS A 26 -13.50 10.90 -4.07
N ARG A 27 -14.06 9.79 -4.58
CA ARG A 27 -15.18 9.05 -3.96
C ARG A 27 -14.71 7.81 -3.17
N GLY A 28 -13.48 7.83 -2.68
CA GLY A 28 -12.83 6.74 -1.96
C GLY A 28 -11.46 7.18 -1.46
N GLN A 29 -10.69 6.28 -0.85
CA GLN A 29 -9.35 6.57 -0.34
C GLN A 29 -8.45 7.12 -1.45
N VAL A 30 -7.66 8.17 -1.17
CA VAL A 30 -6.57 8.57 -2.05
C VAL A 30 -5.32 7.84 -1.60
N ASN A 31 -4.68 7.12 -2.51
CA ASN A 31 -3.49 6.32 -2.19
C ASN A 31 -2.21 6.93 -2.73
N ALA A 32 -2.27 7.73 -3.79
CA ALA A 32 -1.09 8.31 -4.39
C ALA A 32 -1.34 9.74 -4.89
N VAL A 33 -0.30 10.57 -4.76
CA VAL A 33 -0.21 11.92 -5.32
C VAL A 33 1.15 12.09 -5.99
N ALA A 34 1.20 12.89 -7.05
CA ALA A 34 2.46 13.26 -7.71
C ALA A 34 2.37 14.67 -8.28
N PHE A 35 3.51 15.34 -8.39
CA PHE A 35 3.63 16.56 -9.19
C PHE A 35 4.13 16.20 -10.58
N ARG A 36 3.47 16.74 -11.61
CA ARG A 36 3.96 16.72 -12.99
C ARG A 36 5.11 17.70 -13.15
N ALA A 37 5.86 17.58 -14.24
CA ALA A 37 6.98 18.47 -14.55
C ALA A 37 6.56 19.94 -14.71
N ASP A 38 5.31 20.20 -15.09
CA ASP A 38 4.71 21.53 -15.18
C ASP A 38 4.23 22.08 -13.81
N GLY A 39 4.46 21.33 -12.72
CA GLY A 39 4.05 21.69 -11.36
C GLY A 39 2.59 21.37 -11.04
N ALA A 40 1.82 20.82 -11.99
CA ALA A 40 0.44 20.45 -11.72
C ALA A 40 0.37 19.21 -10.81
N LEU A 41 -0.56 19.25 -9.85
CA LEU A 41 -0.78 18.14 -8.91
C LEU A 41 -1.75 17.13 -9.52
N ILE A 42 -1.39 15.85 -9.43
CA ILE A 42 -2.26 14.72 -9.76
C ILE A 42 -2.44 13.79 -8.58
N SER A 43 -3.55 13.06 -8.56
CA SER A 43 -3.83 12.02 -7.56
C SER A 43 -4.51 10.81 -8.17
N ALA A 44 -4.33 9.65 -7.52
CA ALA A 44 -5.00 8.41 -7.85
C ALA A 44 -5.64 7.81 -6.59
N GLY A 45 -6.83 7.23 -6.74
CA GLY A 45 -7.62 6.76 -5.61
C GLY A 45 -8.32 5.42 -5.82
N PHE A 46 -8.97 4.98 -4.75
CA PHE A 46 -9.79 3.77 -4.68
C PHE A 46 -11.07 3.86 -5.51
N ASP A 47 -11.46 5.07 -5.93
CA ASP A 47 -12.53 5.28 -6.90
C ASP A 47 -12.11 4.95 -8.35
N GLY A 48 -10.87 4.47 -8.56
CA GLY A 48 -10.36 4.06 -9.86
C GLY A 48 -10.07 5.22 -10.82
N THR A 49 -10.03 6.44 -10.30
CA THR A 49 -9.78 7.66 -11.09
C THR A 49 -8.37 8.20 -10.87
N ILE A 50 -7.81 8.82 -11.91
CA ILE A 50 -6.69 9.75 -11.82
C ILE A 50 -7.24 11.16 -12.04
N ARG A 51 -6.94 12.07 -11.12
CA ARG A 51 -7.41 13.46 -11.17
C ARG A 51 -6.26 14.44 -11.33
N LEU A 52 -6.48 15.49 -12.11
CA LEU A 52 -5.63 16.67 -12.18
C LEU A 52 -6.27 17.80 -11.38
N TRP A 53 -5.49 18.44 -10.51
CA TRP A 53 -5.94 19.52 -9.65
C TRP A 53 -5.43 20.87 -10.17
N ALA A 54 -6.33 21.83 -10.28
CA ALA A 54 -6.00 23.22 -10.51
C ALA A 54 -5.61 23.91 -9.19
N ALA A 55 -4.92 25.05 -9.29
CA ALA A 55 -4.50 25.83 -8.13
C ALA A 55 -5.69 26.33 -7.28
N ASP A 56 -6.84 26.58 -7.91
CA ASP A 56 -8.08 26.99 -7.24
C ASP A 56 -8.79 25.84 -6.51
N GLY A 57 -8.32 24.60 -6.67
CA GLY A 57 -8.83 23.39 -6.02
C GLY A 57 -9.90 22.66 -6.81
N SER A 58 -10.31 23.19 -7.96
CA SER A 58 -11.08 22.43 -8.93
C SER A 58 -10.25 21.27 -9.48
N ASN A 59 -10.93 20.22 -9.95
CA ASN A 59 -10.26 19.05 -10.51
C ASN A 59 -11.02 18.49 -11.71
N GLN A 60 -10.28 17.76 -12.52
CA GLN A 60 -10.80 17.00 -13.64
C GLN A 60 -10.30 15.55 -13.58
N ILE A 61 -11.17 14.60 -13.89
CA ILE A 61 -10.78 13.20 -14.10
C ILE A 61 -10.07 13.12 -15.44
N ILE A 62 -8.79 12.72 -15.43
CA ILE A 62 -7.96 12.61 -16.64
C ILE A 62 -7.80 11.16 -17.11
N ALA A 63 -8.11 10.19 -16.25
CA ALA A 63 -8.22 8.77 -16.60
C ALA A 63 -9.12 8.05 -15.58
N GLU A 64 -9.83 7.03 -16.04
CA GLU A 64 -10.71 6.19 -15.21
C GLU A 64 -10.63 4.74 -15.69
N PHE A 65 -10.45 3.82 -14.73
CA PHE A 65 -10.24 2.40 -15.02
C PHE A 65 -11.25 1.47 -14.32
N GLY A 66 -12.17 2.02 -13.53
CA GLY A 66 -13.22 1.28 -12.84
C GLY A 66 -12.76 0.39 -11.68
N LEU A 67 -11.45 0.25 -11.46
CA LEU A 67 -10.86 -0.51 -10.36
C LEU A 67 -9.90 0.36 -9.54
N PRO A 68 -9.77 0.12 -8.21
CA PRO A 68 -8.91 0.89 -7.33
C PRO A 68 -7.45 1.02 -7.80
N LEU A 69 -6.90 2.22 -7.66
CA LEU A 69 -5.50 2.53 -7.92
C LEU A 69 -4.73 2.75 -6.60
N ASN A 70 -3.52 2.20 -6.52
CA ASN A 70 -2.68 2.23 -5.32
C ASN A 70 -1.40 3.05 -5.49
N ALA A 71 -0.84 3.08 -6.70
CA ALA A 71 0.41 3.77 -6.98
C ALA A 71 0.24 4.71 -8.18
N LEU A 72 0.96 5.84 -8.17
CA LEU A 72 0.96 6.83 -9.24
C LEU A 72 2.36 7.42 -9.38
N LEU A 73 2.80 7.62 -10.62
CA LEU A 73 4.06 8.25 -10.96
C LEU A 73 3.87 9.16 -12.17
N ALA A 74 4.41 10.37 -12.13
CA ALA A 74 4.47 11.28 -13.27
C ALA A 74 5.85 11.17 -13.95
N PHE A 75 5.84 11.07 -15.28
CA PHE A 75 7.05 11.05 -16.09
C PHE A 75 7.49 12.48 -16.45
N PRO A 76 8.80 12.71 -16.71
CA PRO A 76 9.31 14.01 -17.13
C PRO A 76 8.72 14.53 -18.46
N ASP A 77 8.32 13.62 -19.36
CA ASP A 77 7.72 13.95 -20.65
C ASP A 77 6.22 14.31 -20.57
N GLY A 78 5.64 14.24 -19.36
CA GLY A 78 4.23 14.51 -19.11
C GLY A 78 3.33 13.28 -19.12
N GLY A 79 3.85 12.10 -19.44
CA GLY A 79 3.14 10.83 -19.30
C GLY A 79 3.05 10.38 -17.84
N LEU A 80 2.27 9.34 -17.56
CA LEU A 80 2.00 8.84 -16.22
C LEU A 80 2.07 7.31 -16.18
N ALA A 81 2.36 6.76 -15.00
CA ALA A 81 2.14 5.36 -14.67
C ALA A 81 1.23 5.26 -13.43
N ALA A 82 0.27 4.34 -13.47
CA ALA A 82 -0.55 3.99 -12.32
C ALA A 82 -0.58 2.47 -12.09
N GLY A 83 -0.56 2.06 -10.83
CA GLY A 83 -0.64 0.66 -10.42
C GLY A 83 -1.99 0.34 -9.79
N GLY A 84 -2.69 -0.68 -10.30
CA GLY A 84 -3.98 -1.10 -9.78
C GLY A 84 -3.93 -2.24 -8.77
N VAL A 85 -5.06 -2.44 -8.07
CA VAL A 85 -5.27 -3.61 -7.18
C VAL A 85 -5.33 -4.95 -7.93
N ASP A 86 -5.59 -4.90 -9.22
CA ASP A 86 -5.65 -6.03 -10.14
C ASP A 86 -4.27 -6.46 -10.68
N GLY A 87 -3.19 -5.79 -10.27
CA GLY A 87 -1.84 -6.08 -10.75
C GLY A 87 -1.54 -5.52 -12.15
N MET A 88 -2.45 -4.72 -12.71
CA MET A 88 -2.27 -4.02 -13.97
C MET A 88 -1.50 -2.72 -13.77
N LEU A 89 -0.39 -2.59 -14.50
CA LEU A 89 0.32 -1.34 -14.73
C LEU A 89 -0.36 -0.60 -15.88
N ARG A 90 -0.70 0.66 -15.64
CA ARG A 90 -1.40 1.53 -16.60
C ARG A 90 -0.47 2.65 -16.98
N LEU A 91 -0.08 2.71 -18.25
CA LEU A 91 0.75 3.75 -18.82
C LEU A 91 -0.14 4.71 -19.60
N ILE A 92 -0.06 5.99 -19.28
CA ILE A 92 -0.83 7.05 -19.94
C ILE A 92 0.17 8.00 -20.59
N ALA A 93 0.17 8.07 -21.91
CA ALA A 93 1.04 8.96 -22.67
C ALA A 93 0.57 10.43 -22.55
N PRO A 94 1.44 11.42 -22.84
CA PRO A 94 1.07 12.84 -22.77
C PRO A 94 -0.14 13.23 -23.64
N ASN A 95 -0.37 12.50 -24.73
CA ASN A 95 -1.51 12.70 -25.62
C ASN A 95 -2.80 11.99 -25.14
N GLY A 96 -2.77 11.36 -23.97
CA GLY A 96 -3.90 10.61 -23.39
C GLY A 96 -4.00 9.16 -23.86
N ALA A 97 -3.13 8.67 -24.75
CA ALA A 97 -3.15 7.26 -25.15
C ALA A 97 -2.82 6.37 -23.95
N MET A 98 -3.62 5.32 -23.74
CA MET A 98 -3.50 4.42 -22.59
C MET A 98 -3.02 3.04 -23.03
N ARG A 99 -2.18 2.43 -22.20
CA ARG A 99 -1.73 1.04 -22.34
C ARG A 99 -1.77 0.35 -20.99
N GLU A 100 -2.44 -0.80 -20.91
CA GLU A 100 -2.44 -1.66 -19.74
C GLU A 100 -1.46 -2.83 -19.93
N VAL A 101 -0.71 -3.16 -18.89
CA VAL A 101 0.31 -4.20 -18.87
C VAL A 101 0.13 -5.03 -17.61
N GLU A 102 -0.08 -6.33 -17.77
CA GLU A 102 -0.17 -7.24 -16.65
C GLU A 102 1.24 -7.49 -16.07
N THR A 103 1.42 -7.14 -14.79
CA THR A 103 2.71 -7.34 -14.10
C THR A 103 2.71 -8.57 -13.20
N GLY A 104 1.51 -9.05 -12.84
CA GLY A 104 1.23 -10.19 -12.00
C GLY A 104 -0.19 -10.12 -11.47
N ALA A 105 -0.59 -11.08 -10.64
CA ALA A 105 -1.97 -11.20 -10.13
C ALA A 105 -2.22 -10.47 -8.79
N ARG A 106 -1.26 -9.69 -8.29
CA ARG A 106 -1.33 -9.06 -6.97
C ARG A 106 -1.30 -7.54 -7.08
N PRO A 107 -1.92 -6.81 -6.13
CA PRO A 107 -1.93 -5.35 -6.14
C PRO A 107 -0.55 -4.75 -6.33
N ILE A 108 -0.42 -3.80 -7.26
CA ILE A 108 0.78 -2.97 -7.35
C ILE A 108 0.74 -1.96 -6.20
N VAL A 109 1.85 -1.82 -5.49
CA VAL A 109 1.94 -0.96 -4.29
C VAL A 109 3.03 0.11 -4.39
N ALA A 110 4.02 -0.06 -5.26
CA ALA A 110 5.03 0.96 -5.50
C ALA A 110 5.51 0.97 -6.95
N LEU A 111 5.89 2.17 -7.40
CA LEU A 111 6.45 2.44 -8.73
C LEU A 111 7.70 3.31 -8.57
N SER A 112 8.71 3.09 -9.39
CA SER A 112 9.89 3.97 -9.45
C SER A 112 10.41 4.05 -10.88
N LEU A 113 10.66 5.27 -11.36
CA LEU A 113 11.24 5.54 -12.67
C LEU A 113 12.74 5.78 -12.52
N ASP A 114 13.55 5.24 -13.43
CA ASP A 114 14.96 5.56 -13.46
C ASP A 114 15.23 6.99 -13.97
N ALA A 115 16.41 7.53 -13.68
CA ALA A 115 16.74 8.93 -14.02
C ALA A 115 16.67 9.22 -15.53
N SER A 116 16.84 8.18 -16.36
CA SER A 116 16.74 8.31 -17.82
C SER A 116 15.29 8.37 -18.34
N GLY A 117 14.32 7.94 -17.52
CA GLY A 117 12.95 7.75 -17.96
C GLY A 117 12.72 6.51 -18.83
N ALA A 118 13.72 5.65 -19.01
CA ALA A 118 13.64 4.48 -19.87
C ALA A 118 13.12 3.24 -19.15
N ARG A 119 13.33 3.14 -17.82
CA ARG A 119 12.97 1.96 -17.03
C ARG A 119 12.05 2.29 -15.87
N LEU A 120 11.06 1.42 -15.67
CA LEU A 120 10.12 1.48 -14.58
C LEU A 120 10.24 0.21 -13.73
N ALA A 121 10.45 0.38 -12.43
CA ALA A 121 10.35 -0.68 -11.45
C ALA A 121 8.93 -0.69 -10.85
N VAL A 122 8.37 -1.89 -10.70
CA VAL A 122 7.02 -2.14 -10.19
C VAL A 122 7.11 -3.16 -9.07
N ALA A 123 6.52 -2.86 -7.91
CA ALA A 123 6.44 -3.77 -6.78
C ALA A 123 4.99 -4.15 -6.47
N SER A 124 4.78 -5.43 -6.18
CA SER A 124 3.48 -5.97 -5.77
C SER A 124 3.40 -6.18 -4.25
N LEU A 125 2.17 -6.24 -3.74
CA LEU A 125 1.89 -6.64 -2.35
C LEU A 125 2.41 -8.07 -2.03
N GLY A 126 2.68 -8.89 -3.04
CA GLY A 126 3.26 -10.22 -2.84
C GLY A 126 4.78 -10.27 -2.74
N GLY A 127 5.45 -9.13 -2.86
CA GLY A 127 6.90 -9.06 -2.88
C GLY A 127 7.53 -9.27 -4.25
N ASP A 128 6.72 -9.43 -5.30
CA ASP A 128 7.24 -9.45 -6.67
C ASP A 128 7.75 -8.05 -7.01
N VAL A 129 9.00 -7.95 -7.46
CA VAL A 129 9.54 -6.72 -8.03
C VAL A 129 9.94 -7.00 -9.47
N THR A 130 9.49 -6.17 -10.40
CA THR A 130 9.79 -6.28 -11.83
C THR A 130 10.36 -4.98 -12.35
N ILE A 131 11.26 -5.07 -13.34
CA ILE A 131 11.84 -3.92 -14.05
C ILE A 131 11.42 -4.03 -15.50
N TRP A 132 10.86 -2.95 -16.04
CA TRP A 132 10.31 -2.86 -17.38
C TRP A 132 11.03 -1.78 -18.19
N SER A 133 11.15 -2.00 -19.49
CA SER A 133 11.47 -0.96 -20.47
C SER A 133 10.17 -0.26 -20.85
N LEU A 134 10.14 1.08 -20.75
CA LEU A 134 8.92 1.85 -21.01
C LEU A 134 8.60 2.01 -22.50
N ALA A 135 9.63 2.10 -23.36
CA ALA A 135 9.44 2.35 -24.78
C ALA A 135 8.58 1.27 -25.47
N ASP A 136 8.79 0.01 -25.08
CA ASP A 136 8.08 -1.16 -25.60
C ASP A 136 7.16 -1.82 -24.55
N ALA A 137 7.10 -1.28 -23.32
CA ALA A 137 6.47 -1.88 -22.14
C ALA A 137 6.81 -3.37 -21.99
N ARG A 138 8.10 -3.68 -22.07
CA ARG A 138 8.63 -5.04 -22.03
C ARG A 138 9.29 -5.33 -20.68
N LEU A 139 9.00 -6.50 -20.12
CA LEU A 139 9.67 -6.98 -18.93
C LEU A 139 11.17 -7.21 -19.22
N LEU A 140 12.03 -6.58 -18.43
CA LEU A 140 13.48 -6.77 -18.48
C LEU A 140 13.94 -7.78 -17.43
N HIS A 141 13.49 -7.59 -16.19
CA HIS A 141 13.90 -8.43 -15.06
C HIS A 141 12.74 -8.68 -14.09
N ARG A 142 12.73 -9.87 -13.50
CA ARG A 142 12.00 -10.19 -12.28
C ARG A 142 13.03 -10.36 -11.17
N LEU A 143 12.85 -9.66 -10.05
CA LEU A 143 13.75 -9.70 -8.91
C LEU A 143 13.18 -10.68 -7.89
N GLU A 144 13.89 -11.77 -7.65
CA GLU A 144 13.46 -12.81 -6.72
C GLU A 144 13.80 -12.39 -5.29
N GLY A 145 12.78 -11.93 -4.55
CA GLY A 145 12.87 -11.55 -3.14
C GLY A 145 12.30 -12.62 -2.20
N PRO A 146 12.20 -12.33 -0.90
CA PRO A 146 11.70 -13.26 0.12
C PRO A 146 10.18 -13.52 0.06
N GLY A 147 9.46 -13.04 -0.97
CA GLY A 147 8.01 -13.23 -1.11
C GLY A 147 7.15 -12.43 -0.11
N LEU A 148 7.70 -11.34 0.44
CA LEU A 148 7.01 -10.44 1.37
C LEU A 148 6.78 -9.06 0.71
N PRO A 149 5.70 -8.33 1.06
CA PRO A 149 5.37 -7.05 0.44
C PRO A 149 6.57 -6.10 0.34
N VAL A 150 6.78 -5.51 -0.84
CA VAL A 150 7.79 -4.47 -1.07
C VAL A 150 7.07 -3.12 -1.19
N TRP A 151 7.16 -2.33 -0.12
CA TRP A 151 6.41 -1.08 0.03
C TRP A 151 7.06 0.11 -0.67
N SER A 152 8.36 0.05 -0.95
CA SER A 152 9.09 1.17 -1.52
C SER A 152 10.15 0.72 -2.52
N LEU A 153 10.28 1.52 -3.58
CA LEU A 153 11.24 1.36 -4.66
C LEU A 153 11.96 2.69 -4.89
N ALA A 154 13.28 2.63 -5.09
CA ALA A 154 14.05 3.80 -5.49
C ALA A 154 15.21 3.41 -6.42
N PHE A 155 15.18 3.89 -7.65
CA PHE A 155 16.35 3.85 -8.51
C PHE A 155 17.45 4.76 -7.98
N GLY A 156 18.69 4.32 -8.08
CA GLY A 156 19.87 5.16 -7.90
C GLY A 156 19.98 6.20 -9.03
N PRO A 157 20.69 7.31 -8.81
CA PRO A 157 20.83 8.38 -9.80
C PRO A 157 21.43 7.94 -11.15
N ASP A 158 22.28 6.90 -11.12
CA ASP A 158 22.89 6.31 -12.32
C ASP A 158 22.00 5.26 -13.01
N GLY A 159 20.84 4.96 -12.43
CA GLY A 159 19.92 3.90 -12.86
C GLY A 159 20.47 2.48 -12.73
N ARG A 160 21.71 2.28 -12.26
CA ARG A 160 22.32 0.94 -12.16
C ARG A 160 21.86 0.20 -10.92
N LEU A 161 21.55 0.94 -9.86
CA LEU A 161 21.04 0.39 -8.62
C LEU A 161 19.54 0.58 -8.51
N LEU A 162 18.85 -0.44 -7.98
CA LEU A 162 17.50 -0.32 -7.44
C LEU A 162 17.54 -0.68 -5.96
N TRP A 163 16.87 0.10 -5.14
CA TRP A 163 16.65 -0.17 -3.72
C TRP A 163 15.19 -0.59 -3.51
N THR A 164 14.99 -1.60 -2.66
CA THR A 164 13.66 -2.09 -2.27
C THR A 164 13.55 -2.07 -0.74
N GLY A 165 12.48 -1.51 -0.21
CA GLY A 165 12.13 -1.59 1.21
C GLY A 165 10.85 -2.40 1.42
N GLY A 166 10.90 -3.42 2.26
CA GLY A 166 9.78 -4.37 2.44
C GLY A 166 9.23 -4.47 3.85
N ALA A 167 8.17 -5.27 3.99
CA ALA A 167 7.51 -5.56 5.27
C ALA A 167 8.41 -6.25 6.30
N ASP A 168 9.51 -6.85 5.86
CA ASP A 168 10.50 -7.51 6.71
C ASP A 168 11.52 -6.55 7.35
N ARG A 169 11.30 -5.24 7.23
CA ARG A 169 12.15 -4.16 7.76
C ARG A 169 13.57 -4.17 7.18
N GLN A 170 13.76 -4.81 6.03
CA GLN A 170 15.04 -4.82 5.32
C GLN A 170 15.02 -3.90 4.11
N VAL A 171 16.15 -3.23 3.88
CA VAL A 171 16.43 -2.53 2.63
C VAL A 171 17.38 -3.40 1.83
N ARG A 172 16.98 -3.77 0.62
CA ARG A 172 17.80 -4.56 -0.31
C ARG A 172 18.23 -3.72 -1.49
N ARG A 173 19.34 -4.11 -2.08
CA ARG A 173 19.93 -3.48 -3.26
C ARG A 173 20.04 -4.48 -4.39
N TRP A 174 19.76 -4.01 -5.59
CA TRP A 174 19.74 -4.81 -6.80
C TRP A 174 20.55 -4.11 -7.89
N ASP A 175 21.27 -4.88 -8.69
CA ASP A 175 21.77 -4.42 -9.97
C ASP A 175 20.60 -4.42 -10.96
N ALA A 176 20.17 -3.24 -11.38
CA ALA A 176 19.00 -3.04 -12.21
C ALA A 176 19.21 -3.35 -13.71
N LEU A 177 20.45 -3.67 -14.12
CA LEU A 177 20.79 -4.06 -15.49
C LEU A 177 20.81 -5.58 -15.67
N SER A 178 21.07 -6.30 -14.59
CA SER A 178 21.10 -7.77 -14.57
C SER A 178 19.94 -8.40 -13.79
N GLY A 179 19.27 -7.62 -12.95
CA GLY A 179 18.21 -8.09 -12.04
C GLY A 179 18.74 -8.88 -10.83
N ARG A 180 20.06 -8.90 -10.61
CA ARG A 180 20.67 -9.67 -9.51
C ARG A 180 20.71 -8.86 -8.24
N ALA A 181 20.47 -9.52 -7.10
CA ALA A 181 20.67 -8.90 -5.80
C ALA A 181 22.15 -8.61 -5.52
N ILE A 182 22.39 -7.51 -4.82
CA ILE A 182 23.70 -7.12 -4.31
C ILE A 182 23.66 -7.20 -2.78
N GLY A 183 23.89 -8.41 -2.26
CA GLY A 183 23.84 -8.72 -0.83
C GLY A 183 22.85 -9.83 -0.50
N PRO A 184 22.65 -10.14 0.80
CA PRO A 184 21.73 -11.18 1.23
C PRO A 184 20.28 -10.82 0.90
N ILE A 185 19.55 -11.79 0.35
CA ILE A 185 18.12 -11.63 -0.02
C ILE A 185 17.20 -12.22 1.05
N ALA A 186 17.65 -13.27 1.75
CA ALA A 186 16.82 -13.98 2.72
C ALA A 186 16.20 -13.02 3.73
N ALA A 187 14.94 -13.25 4.09
CA ALA A 187 14.37 -12.60 5.26
C ALA A 187 15.23 -12.99 6.48
N PRO A 188 15.37 -12.10 7.48
CA PRO A 188 15.93 -12.49 8.76
C PRO A 188 15.22 -13.76 9.26
N ALA A 189 15.95 -14.65 9.93
CA ALA A 189 15.33 -15.76 10.64
C ALA A 189 14.16 -15.19 11.45
N ALA A 190 13.00 -15.88 11.42
CA ALA A 190 11.83 -15.47 12.17
C ALA A 190 12.28 -15.02 13.56
N GLU A 191 11.90 -13.81 13.98
CA GLU A 191 12.09 -13.40 15.38
C GLU A 191 11.65 -14.57 16.24
N ASN A 192 12.53 -15.07 17.11
CA ASN A 192 12.20 -16.17 18.00
C ASN A 192 10.97 -15.70 18.79
N LEU A 193 9.80 -16.21 18.39
CA LEU A 193 8.57 -15.85 19.05
C LEU A 193 8.70 -16.32 20.50
N PRO A 194 8.23 -15.52 21.47
CA PRO A 194 8.08 -15.99 22.84
C PRO A 194 7.45 -17.39 22.85
N SER A 195 8.01 -18.27 23.68
CA SER A 195 7.54 -19.66 23.77
C SER A 195 6.03 -19.70 24.00
N GLY A 196 5.30 -20.43 23.16
CA GLY A 196 3.85 -20.60 23.26
C GLY A 196 3.02 -19.84 22.23
N LEU A 197 3.64 -18.99 21.39
CA LEU A 197 2.95 -18.35 20.26
C LEU A 197 2.98 -19.21 18.99
N ASP A 198 1.88 -19.25 18.24
CA ASP A 198 1.76 -19.94 16.96
C ASP A 198 2.63 -19.25 15.90
N ALA A 199 3.71 -19.92 15.49
CA ALA A 199 4.70 -19.37 14.56
C ALA A 199 4.16 -19.17 13.14
N HIS A 200 3.25 -20.04 12.71
CA HIS A 200 2.57 -19.91 11.42
C HIS A 200 1.63 -18.71 11.44
N GLY A 201 0.82 -18.59 12.50
CA GLY A 201 -0.07 -17.44 12.68
C GLY A 201 0.66 -16.11 12.77
N ALA A 202 1.81 -16.08 13.44
CA ALA A 202 2.67 -14.90 13.48
C ALA A 202 3.18 -14.49 12.09
N GLN A 203 3.46 -15.46 11.21
CA GLN A 203 3.87 -15.19 9.83
C GLN A 203 2.72 -14.58 9.02
N VAL A 204 1.51 -15.10 9.17
CA VAL A 204 0.30 -14.53 8.54
C VAL A 204 0.04 -13.10 9.06
N PHE A 205 0.23 -12.86 10.36
CA PHE A 205 0.03 -11.56 10.99
C PHE A 205 0.98 -10.45 10.51
N ARG A 206 2.13 -10.76 9.90
CA ARG A 206 3.12 -9.75 9.47
C ARG A 206 2.53 -8.68 8.53
N ALA A 207 1.49 -9.02 7.77
CA ALA A 207 0.79 -8.03 6.93
C ALA A 207 0.00 -7.00 7.75
N CYS A 208 -0.49 -7.38 8.94
CA CYS A 208 -1.22 -6.52 9.87
C CYS A 208 -0.29 -5.69 10.77
N SER A 209 0.96 -6.14 11.01
CA SER A 209 1.91 -5.46 11.92
C SER A 209 2.37 -4.09 11.42
N ALA A 210 2.14 -3.76 10.16
CA ALA A 210 2.36 -2.43 9.61
C ALA A 210 1.39 -1.38 10.19
N CYS A 211 0.17 -1.80 10.55
CA CYS A 211 -0.89 -0.91 11.02
C CYS A 211 -1.23 -1.12 12.50
N HIS A 212 -0.92 -2.29 13.06
CA HIS A 212 -1.36 -2.67 14.39
C HIS A 212 -0.19 -3.16 15.25
N ALA A 213 -0.17 -2.71 16.50
CA ALA A 213 0.67 -3.29 17.54
C ALA A 213 -0.08 -4.36 18.34
N LEU A 214 0.64 -5.31 18.92
CA LEU A 214 0.07 -6.34 19.80
C LEU A 214 0.00 -5.88 21.26
N SER A 215 0.83 -4.92 21.68
CA SER A 215 0.93 -4.36 23.04
C SER A 215 0.42 -2.90 23.10
N PRO A 216 -0.09 -2.43 24.26
CA PRO A 216 -0.48 -1.04 24.46
C PRO A 216 0.69 -0.04 24.46
N ASP A 217 1.92 -0.50 24.72
CA ASP A 217 3.10 0.38 24.86
C ASP A 217 3.68 0.84 23.52
N ALA A 218 3.15 0.32 22.42
CA ALA A 218 3.53 0.77 21.10
C ALA A 218 3.07 2.21 20.89
N GLY A 219 3.91 3.02 20.25
CA GLY A 219 3.57 4.38 19.85
C GLY A 219 2.35 4.44 18.90
N PRO A 220 1.91 5.64 18.52
CA PRO A 220 0.76 5.82 17.65
C PRO A 220 0.97 5.13 16.28
N MET A 221 0.00 4.29 15.90
CA MET A 221 -0.03 3.52 14.64
C MET A 221 -1.28 3.89 13.82
N ALA A 222 -1.33 3.45 12.56
CA ALA A 222 -2.47 3.70 11.66
C ALA A 222 -3.77 3.00 12.11
N GLY A 223 -3.65 1.90 12.87
CA GLY A 223 -4.75 1.17 13.49
C GLY A 223 -4.60 1.10 15.02
N PRO A 224 -5.68 0.77 15.76
CA PRO A 224 -5.60 0.57 17.22
C PRO A 224 -4.72 -0.63 17.58
N HIS A 225 -4.07 -0.61 18.75
CA HIS A 225 -3.38 -1.80 19.22
C HIS A 225 -4.39 -2.93 19.50
N LEU A 226 -3.92 -4.17 19.37
CA LEU A 226 -4.74 -5.37 19.47
C LEU A 226 -4.71 -5.99 20.87
N HIS A 227 -3.90 -5.50 21.81
CA HIS A 227 -3.99 -5.96 23.21
C HIS A 227 -5.42 -5.89 23.74
N GLY A 228 -5.86 -7.00 24.33
CA GLY A 228 -7.22 -7.23 24.82
C GLY A 228 -8.28 -7.18 23.72
N VAL A 229 -7.96 -7.48 22.46
CA VAL A 229 -8.96 -7.37 21.37
C VAL A 229 -10.09 -8.38 21.54
N PHE A 230 -9.82 -9.61 21.97
CA PHE A 230 -10.87 -10.62 22.18
C PHE A 230 -11.79 -10.20 23.35
N GLY A 231 -13.08 -10.10 23.07
CA GLY A 231 -14.11 -9.57 23.96
C GLY A 231 -14.27 -8.04 23.91
N ARG A 232 -13.38 -7.31 23.22
CA ARG A 232 -13.48 -5.85 23.11
C ARG A 232 -14.54 -5.48 22.08
N ARG A 233 -15.41 -4.55 22.45
CA ARG A 233 -16.33 -3.92 21.50
C ARG A 233 -15.55 -3.12 20.46
N MET A 234 -15.99 -3.15 19.22
CA MET A 234 -15.44 -2.33 18.15
C MET A 234 -15.52 -0.83 18.51
N GLY A 235 -14.49 -0.07 18.12
CA GLY A 235 -14.48 1.38 18.31
C GLY A 235 -14.37 1.85 19.76
N SER A 236 -13.99 0.97 20.70
CA SER A 236 -14.01 1.27 22.13
C SER A 236 -12.64 1.39 22.80
N LEU A 237 -11.53 1.25 22.06
CA LEU A 237 -10.20 1.40 22.66
C LEU A 237 -9.98 2.83 23.18
N PRO A 238 -9.73 3.02 24.48
CA PRO A 238 -9.47 4.35 25.03
C PRO A 238 -8.26 5.02 24.39
N GLY A 239 -8.35 6.33 24.15
CA GLY A 239 -7.26 7.13 23.58
C GLY A 239 -7.04 6.97 22.07
N TYR A 240 -7.74 6.04 21.42
CA TYR A 240 -7.69 5.92 19.96
C TYR A 240 -8.83 6.69 19.29
N ALA A 241 -8.51 7.50 18.28
CA ALA A 241 -9.48 8.31 17.55
C ALA A 241 -10.21 7.48 16.47
N TYR A 242 -11.37 6.95 16.81
CA TYR A 242 -12.25 6.27 15.85
C TYR A 242 -13.09 7.26 15.04
N SER A 243 -13.47 6.86 13.82
CA SER A 243 -14.55 7.57 13.13
C SER A 243 -15.88 7.35 13.85
N GLU A 244 -16.80 8.31 13.74
CA GLU A 244 -18.11 8.26 14.39
C GLU A 244 -18.88 6.96 14.06
N ARG A 245 -18.75 6.48 12.82
CA ARG A 245 -19.36 5.22 12.38
C ARG A 245 -18.77 4.01 13.12
N LEU A 246 -17.45 3.90 13.21
CA LEU A 246 -16.81 2.77 13.89
C LEU A 246 -17.07 2.80 15.40
N ALA A 247 -17.13 4.00 16.01
CA ALA A 247 -17.42 4.17 17.44
C ALA A 247 -18.85 3.73 17.83
N ARG A 248 -19.79 3.79 16.88
CA ARG A 248 -21.18 3.34 17.07
C ARG A 248 -21.40 1.86 16.77
N GLY A 249 -20.41 1.16 16.22
CA GLY A 249 -20.50 -0.27 15.91
C GLY A 249 -20.77 -1.13 17.16
N ASP A 250 -21.44 -2.25 16.96
CA ASP A 250 -21.89 -3.18 18.01
C ASP A 250 -21.15 -4.53 17.97
N ILE A 251 -20.19 -4.70 17.05
CA ILE A 251 -19.36 -5.90 16.94
C ILE A 251 -18.56 -6.08 18.23
N ILE A 252 -18.62 -7.30 18.79
CA ILE A 252 -17.69 -7.79 19.79
C ILE A 252 -16.65 -8.64 19.08
N TRP A 253 -15.38 -8.31 19.26
CA TRP A 253 -14.29 -9.05 18.62
C TRP A 253 -14.11 -10.40 19.29
N ASP A 254 -14.27 -11.46 18.52
CA ASP A 254 -13.95 -12.83 18.89
C ASP A 254 -13.30 -13.52 17.68
N ALA A 255 -12.99 -14.81 17.80
CA ALA A 255 -12.37 -15.54 16.70
C ALA A 255 -13.22 -15.53 15.42
N ALA A 256 -14.55 -15.55 15.54
CA ALA A 256 -15.46 -15.56 14.40
C ALA A 256 -15.54 -14.17 13.74
N THR A 257 -15.74 -13.11 14.51
CA THR A 257 -15.88 -11.74 13.96
C THR A 257 -14.55 -11.20 13.44
N ILE A 258 -13.42 -11.59 14.05
CA ILE A 258 -12.09 -11.32 13.49
C ILE A 258 -11.89 -12.14 12.20
N GLY A 259 -12.28 -13.42 12.20
CA GLY A 259 -12.18 -14.27 11.01
C GLY A 259 -12.96 -13.71 9.82
N ASP A 260 -14.15 -13.16 10.08
CA ASP A 260 -14.99 -12.49 9.09
C ASP A 260 -14.26 -11.32 8.39
N LEU A 261 -13.37 -10.59 9.09
CA LEU A 261 -12.59 -9.51 8.47
C LEU A 261 -11.72 -10.02 7.31
N PHE A 262 -11.19 -11.23 7.43
CA PHE A 262 -10.28 -11.82 6.45
C PHE A 262 -11.00 -12.65 5.38
N THR A 263 -12.18 -13.19 5.68
CA THR A 263 -12.96 -13.99 4.72
C THR A 263 -13.93 -13.14 3.90
N ARG A 264 -14.60 -12.17 4.54
CA ARG A 264 -15.61 -11.30 3.90
C ARG A 264 -15.05 -9.95 3.54
N GLY A 265 -14.03 -9.48 4.26
CA GLY A 265 -13.35 -8.22 4.02
C GLY A 265 -13.77 -7.10 5.00
N PRO A 266 -12.83 -6.18 5.33
CA PRO A 266 -13.09 -5.04 6.22
C PRO A 266 -14.23 -4.14 5.77
N ASP A 267 -14.40 -3.97 4.47
CA ASP A 267 -15.42 -3.15 3.84
C ASP A 267 -16.84 -3.68 4.11
N VAL A 268 -16.97 -4.99 4.28
CA VAL A 268 -18.23 -5.65 4.60
C VAL A 268 -18.49 -5.69 6.11
N VAL A 269 -17.48 -6.12 6.88
CA VAL A 269 -17.63 -6.35 8.32
C VAL A 269 -17.60 -5.03 9.10
N THR A 270 -16.80 -4.07 8.65
CA THR A 270 -16.65 -2.76 9.28
C THR A 270 -16.80 -1.63 8.27
N PRO A 271 -18.01 -1.42 7.69
CA PRO A 271 -18.18 -0.46 6.61
C PRO A 271 -17.69 0.94 6.95
N GLY A 272 -16.90 1.56 6.07
CA GLY A 272 -16.25 2.85 6.32
C GLY A 272 -14.99 2.77 7.18
N THR A 273 -14.51 1.56 7.48
CA THR A 273 -13.14 1.37 7.95
C THR A 273 -12.16 1.83 6.89
N LYS A 274 -11.00 2.25 7.38
CA LYS A 274 -9.85 2.59 6.58
C LYS A 274 -8.89 1.40 6.41
N MET A 275 -9.17 0.27 7.07
CA MET A 275 -8.32 -0.92 7.01
C MET A 275 -8.19 -1.44 5.56
N PRO A 276 -6.97 -1.75 5.08
CA PRO A 276 -6.79 -2.33 3.75
C PRO A 276 -7.45 -3.71 3.69
N VAL A 277 -8.05 -4.05 2.54
CA VAL A 277 -8.61 -5.39 2.32
C VAL A 277 -7.47 -6.40 2.29
N GLN A 278 -7.41 -7.25 3.30
CA GLN A 278 -6.49 -8.37 3.39
C GLN A 278 -7.34 -9.65 3.48
N ARG A 279 -7.35 -10.45 2.41
CA ARG A 279 -8.03 -11.74 2.41
C ARG A 279 -7.07 -12.87 2.76
N VAL A 280 -7.55 -13.80 3.58
CA VAL A 280 -6.83 -15.03 3.93
C VAL A 280 -7.69 -16.20 3.46
N ASP A 281 -7.47 -16.61 2.21
CA ASP A 281 -8.32 -17.62 1.55
C ASP A 281 -7.99 -19.06 1.97
N ASN A 282 -6.83 -19.28 2.61
CA ASN A 282 -6.42 -20.57 3.15
C ASN A 282 -6.96 -20.74 4.59
N ALA A 283 -7.73 -21.81 4.83
CA ALA A 283 -8.35 -22.07 6.12
C ALA A 283 -7.35 -22.38 7.25
N GLU A 284 -6.21 -23.01 6.93
CA GLU A 284 -5.14 -23.28 7.89
C GLU A 284 -4.42 -22.00 8.30
N ASP A 285 -4.13 -21.12 7.33
CA ASP A 285 -3.54 -19.80 7.57
C ASP A 285 -4.45 -18.95 8.45
N LEU A 286 -5.76 -18.93 8.17
CA LEU A 286 -6.74 -18.21 8.96
C LEU A 286 -6.81 -18.77 10.39
N ALA A 287 -6.89 -20.10 10.55
CA ALA A 287 -6.94 -20.72 11.86
C ALA A 287 -5.68 -20.43 12.68
N ALA A 288 -4.50 -20.44 12.04
CA ALA A 288 -3.24 -20.10 12.70
C ALA A 288 -3.17 -18.63 13.09
N LEU A 289 -3.59 -17.71 12.21
CA LEU A 289 -3.68 -16.28 12.51
C LEU A 289 -4.56 -16.02 13.74
N LEU A 290 -5.74 -16.63 13.81
CA LEU A 290 -6.67 -16.46 14.93
C LEU A 290 -6.08 -16.98 16.25
N ARG A 291 -5.44 -18.16 16.24
CA ARG A 291 -4.74 -18.69 17.42
C ARG A 291 -3.61 -17.76 17.87
N PHE A 292 -2.79 -17.30 16.93
CA PHE A 292 -1.71 -16.36 17.22
C PHE A 292 -2.24 -15.08 17.86
N LEU A 293 -3.27 -14.46 17.27
CA LEU A 293 -3.88 -13.25 17.82
C LEU A 293 -4.42 -13.52 19.24
N GLU A 294 -5.12 -14.62 19.46
CA GLU A 294 -5.66 -14.97 20.78
C GLU A 294 -4.56 -15.14 21.84
N GLN A 295 -3.39 -15.66 21.46
CA GLN A 295 -2.26 -15.84 22.36
C GLN A 295 -1.50 -14.53 22.60
N ALA A 296 -1.23 -13.78 21.52
CA ALA A 296 -0.34 -12.63 21.52
C ALA A 296 -1.01 -11.32 21.98
N THR A 297 -2.34 -11.31 22.09
CA THR A 297 -3.11 -10.12 22.50
C THR A 297 -3.73 -10.23 23.88
N ARG A 298 -3.39 -11.26 24.66
CA ARG A 298 -3.79 -11.35 26.07
C ARG A 298 -3.16 -10.24 26.92
#